data_AF-A0A1M6BPG0-F1
#
_entry.id   AF-A0A1M6BPG0-F1
#
_cell.length_a   1.000
_cell.length_b   1.000
_cell.length_c   1.000
_cell.angle_alpha   90.00
_cell.angle_beta   90.00
_cell.angle_gamma   90.00
#
_symmetry.space_group_name_H-M   'P 1'
#
loop_
_entity.id
_entity.type
_entity.pdbx_description
1 polymer ?
#
loop_
_entity_poly.entity_id
_entity_poly.type
_entity_poly.pdbx_seq_one_letter_code
_entity_poly.pdbx_strand_id
1 'polypeptide(L)'
;MDQGFKYMVIAAFTYLIFLCVIRLVLGKQYKAKSFLIDIIGILAVFGSLIVVKYKSALKLPEFLVYVLPFLLTVLLPPLALKMNSDQILKYLVLSVLAVPVIHLFFAFFIGWGDLLPFIRIPSLWTL
;
A
#
# COMPACT_ATOMS: atom_id res chain seq x y z
N MET A 1 7.73 -20.91 1.88
CA MET A 1 7.64 -19.88 0.81
C MET A 1 8.85 -18.97 0.93
N ASP A 2 9.62 -18.80 -0.15
CA ASP A 2 10.80 -17.91 -0.17
C ASP A 2 10.41 -16.46 0.20
N GLN A 3 11.29 -15.76 0.94
CA GLN A 3 11.00 -14.42 1.43
C GLN A 3 10.80 -13.42 0.29
N GLY A 4 11.58 -13.52 -0.80
CA GLY A 4 11.40 -12.71 -2.00
C GLY A 4 10.03 -12.91 -2.63
N PHE A 5 9.60 -14.17 -2.75
CA PHE A 5 8.28 -14.50 -3.27
C PHE A 5 7.15 -13.96 -2.38
N LYS A 6 7.28 -14.02 -1.04
CA LYS A 6 6.30 -13.39 -0.11
C LYS A 6 6.11 -11.90 -0.42
N TYR A 7 7.21 -11.16 -0.57
CA TYR A 7 7.18 -9.73 -0.87
C TYR A 7 6.55 -9.44 -2.24
N MET A 8 6.80 -10.28 -3.25
CA MET A 8 6.16 -10.11 -4.56
C MET A 8 4.64 -10.27 -4.49
N VAL A 9 4.16 -11.30 -3.78
CA VAL A 9 2.72 -11.52 -3.58
C VAL A 9 2.09 -10.36 -2.82
N ILE A 10 2.73 -9.90 -1.73
CA ILE A 10 2.25 -8.75 -0.95
C ILE A 10 2.17 -7.50 -1.82
N ALA A 11 3.22 -7.21 -2.60
CA ALA A 11 3.26 -6.05 -3.49
C ALA A 11 2.13 -6.10 -4.54
N ALA A 12 1.98 -7.24 -5.23
CA ALA A 12 0.96 -7.40 -6.28
C ALA A 12 -0.46 -7.23 -5.73
N PHE A 13 -0.77 -7.87 -4.59
CA PHE A 13 -2.09 -7.75 -3.98
C PHE A 13 -2.34 -6.35 -3.40
N THR A 14 -1.33 -5.73 -2.77
CA THR A 14 -1.44 -4.35 -2.28
C THR A 14 -1.68 -3.37 -3.44
N TYR A 15 -1.04 -3.61 -4.59
CA TYR A 15 -1.28 -2.84 -5.81
C TYR A 15 -2.71 -3.00 -6.33
N LEU A 16 -3.26 -4.21 -6.34
CA LEU A 16 -4.67 -4.43 -6.71
C LEU A 16 -5.64 -3.73 -5.75
N ILE A 17 -5.35 -3.76 -4.45
CA ILE A 17 -6.14 -3.05 -3.44
C ILE A 17 -6.06 -1.55 -3.67
N PHE A 18 -4.87 -1.01 -3.95
CA PHE A 18 -4.69 0.39 -4.32
C PHE A 18 -5.54 0.78 -5.54
N LEU A 19 -5.49 0.00 -6.62
CA LEU A 19 -6.31 0.25 -7.81
C LEU A 19 -7.81 0.21 -7.49
N CYS A 20 -8.24 -0.73 -6.63
CA CYS A 20 -9.62 -0.81 -6.16
C CYS A 20 -10.04 0.46 -5.41
N VAL A 21 -9.23 0.92 -4.45
CA VAL A 21 -9.47 2.17 -3.71
C VAL A 21 -9.58 3.35 -4.67
N ILE A 22 -8.62 3.53 -5.57
CA ILE A 22 -8.64 4.65 -6.53
C ILE A 22 -9.86 4.57 -7.46
N ARG A 23 -10.27 3.37 -7.88
CA ARG A 23 -11.48 3.18 -8.69
C ARG A 23 -12.74 3.61 -7.95
N LEU A 24 -12.86 3.27 -6.67
CA LEU A 24 -13.98 3.68 -5.83
C LEU A 24 -14.00 5.20 -5.60
N VAL A 25 -12.81 5.82 -5.43
CA VAL A 25 -12.67 7.26 -5.22
C VAL A 25 -12.99 8.07 -6.49
N LEU A 26 -12.40 7.71 -7.62
CA LEU A 26 -12.51 8.47 -8.86
C LEU A 26 -13.77 8.15 -9.68
N GLY A 27 -14.36 6.97 -9.50
CA GLY A 27 -15.55 6.53 -10.22
C GLY A 27 -15.38 6.67 -11.74
N LYS A 28 -16.22 7.51 -12.36
CA LYS A 28 -16.19 7.75 -13.83
C LYS A 28 -14.86 8.32 -14.32
N GLN A 29 -14.14 9.08 -13.49
CA GLN A 29 -12.86 9.70 -13.88
C GLN A 29 -11.71 8.69 -13.98
N TYR A 30 -11.89 7.47 -13.43
CA TYR A 30 -10.85 6.44 -13.41
C TYR A 30 -10.32 6.11 -14.81
N LYS A 31 -11.21 5.83 -15.76
CA LYS A 31 -10.81 5.41 -17.12
C LYS A 31 -10.01 6.48 -17.85
N ALA A 32 -10.33 7.76 -17.65
CA ALA A 32 -9.62 8.85 -18.29
C ALA A 32 -8.19 9.04 -17.75
N LYS A 33 -7.89 8.51 -16.57
CA LYS A 33 -6.61 8.67 -15.88
C LYS A 33 -5.88 7.34 -15.65
N SER A 34 -6.34 6.22 -16.24
CA SER A 34 -5.88 4.86 -15.89
C SER A 34 -4.36 4.70 -15.99
N PHE A 35 -3.76 5.22 -17.06
CA PHE A 35 -2.31 5.15 -17.25
C PHE A 35 -1.53 5.88 -16.14
N LEU A 36 -1.99 7.08 -15.75
CA LEU A 36 -1.37 7.84 -14.66
C LEU A 36 -1.60 7.15 -13.31
N ILE A 37 -2.77 6.56 -13.10
CA ILE A 37 -3.09 5.77 -11.90
C ILE A 37 -2.14 4.58 -11.77
N ASP A 38 -1.86 3.87 -12.86
CA ASP A 38 -0.92 2.73 -12.84
C ASP A 38 0.50 3.18 -12.47
N ILE A 39 1.00 4.27 -13.06
CA ILE A 39 2.31 4.84 -12.71
C ILE A 39 2.37 5.20 -11.22
N ILE A 40 1.36 5.92 -10.72
CA ILE A 40 1.28 6.33 -9.32
C ILE A 40 1.20 5.10 -8.41
N GLY A 41 0.39 4.10 -8.77
CA GLY A 41 0.24 2.89 -7.98
C GLY A 41 1.54 2.08 -7.90
N ILE A 42 2.28 2.00 -9.00
CA ILE A 42 3.59 1.34 -9.02
C ILE A 42 4.55 2.09 -8.08
N LEU A 43 4.66 3.41 -8.22
CA LEU A 43 5.51 4.23 -7.37
C LEU A 43 5.10 4.16 -5.88
N ALA A 44 3.80 4.23 -5.61
CA ALA A 44 3.26 4.22 -4.26
C ALA A 44 3.52 2.89 -3.55
N VAL A 45 3.17 1.78 -4.21
CA VAL A 45 3.20 0.45 -3.59
C VAL A 45 4.60 -0.15 -3.65
N PHE A 46 5.22 -0.21 -4.82
CA PHE A 46 6.55 -0.82 -4.92
C PHE A 46 7.61 0.09 -4.32
N GLY A 47 7.51 1.41 -4.51
CA GLY A 47 8.44 2.36 -3.91
C GLY A 47 8.42 2.30 -2.38
N SER A 48 7.24 2.27 -1.75
CA SER A 48 7.14 2.12 -0.29
C SER A 48 7.72 0.80 0.21
N LEU A 49 7.40 -0.32 -0.44
CA LEU A 49 7.93 -1.63 -0.05
C LEU A 49 9.45 -1.74 -0.24
N ILE A 50 10.00 -1.15 -1.30
CA ILE A 50 11.45 -1.10 -1.52
C ILE A 50 12.14 -0.32 -0.40
N VAL A 51 11.61 0.86 -0.04
CA VAL A 51 12.18 1.68 1.04
C VAL A 51 12.20 0.91 2.36
N VAL A 52 11.11 0.21 2.69
CA VAL A 52 11.02 -0.59 3.92
C VAL A 52 11.96 -1.80 3.88
N LYS A 53 11.97 -2.55 2.77
CA LYS A 53 12.77 -3.77 2.62
C LYS A 53 14.27 -3.48 2.64
N TYR A 54 14.71 -2.41 1.99
CA TYR A 54 16.12 -2.07 1.83
C TYR A 54 16.59 -1.01 2.82
N LYS A 55 15.84 -0.72 3.89
CA LYS A 55 16.20 0.30 4.89
C LYS A 55 17.66 0.20 5.38
N SER A 56 18.14 -1.03 5.63
CA SER A 56 19.50 -1.28 6.12
C SER A 56 20.57 -1.05 5.05
N ALA A 57 20.24 -1.30 3.78
CA ALA A 57 21.15 -1.10 2.65
C ALA A 57 21.23 0.38 2.24
N LEU A 58 20.10 1.10 2.30
CA LEU A 58 20.00 2.51 1.93
C LEU A 58 20.60 3.45 2.99
N LYS A 59 20.94 2.94 4.19
CA LYS A 59 21.50 3.72 5.32
C LYS A 59 20.71 5.01 5.60
N LEU A 60 19.38 4.96 5.39
CA LEU A 60 18.52 6.12 5.56
C LEU A 60 18.30 6.40 7.05
N PRO A 61 18.25 7.69 7.45
CA PRO A 61 17.70 8.08 8.74
C PRO A 61 16.33 7.45 8.96
N GLU A 62 16.04 7.00 10.19
CA GLU A 62 14.79 6.31 10.51
C GLU A 62 13.55 7.11 10.10
N PHE A 63 13.59 8.44 10.25
CA PHE A 63 12.47 9.30 9.86
C PHE A 63 12.13 9.16 8.35
N LEU A 64 13.13 9.02 7.47
CA LEU A 64 12.88 8.88 6.03
C LEU A 64 12.26 7.54 5.68
N VAL A 65 12.55 6.49 6.45
CA VAL A 65 11.96 5.16 6.25
C VAL A 65 10.45 5.19 6.46
N TYR A 66 9.93 6.10 7.30
CA TYR A 66 8.48 6.27 7.53
C TYR A 66 7.87 7.39 6.68
N VAL A 67 8.55 8.53 6.56
CA VAL A 67 8.03 9.68 5.83
C VAL A 67 7.90 9.38 4.34
N LEU A 68 8.87 8.67 3.75
CA LEU A 68 8.85 8.44 2.30
C LEU A 68 7.69 7.52 1.87
N PRO A 69 7.43 6.37 2.50
CA PRO A 69 6.20 5.59 2.27
C PRO A 69 4.93 6.40 2.50
N PHE A 70 4.87 7.23 3.54
CA PHE A 70 3.71 8.08 3.81
C PHE A 70 3.46 9.07 2.67
N LEU A 71 4.50 9.75 2.19
CA LEU A 71 4.38 10.68 1.05
C LEU A 71 3.94 9.96 -0.23
N LEU A 72 4.50 8.78 -0.48
CA LEU A 72 4.19 7.96 -1.65
C LEU A 72 2.77 7.41 -1.63
N THR A 73 2.26 7.03 -0.47
CA THR A 73 0.94 6.39 -0.35
C THR A 73 -0.15 7.40 -0.04
N VAL A 74 0.04 8.32 0.90
CA VAL A 74 -1.02 9.22 1.36
C VAL A 74 -1.10 10.50 0.53
N LEU A 75 0.05 11.08 0.17
CA LEU A 75 0.09 12.42 -0.43
C LEU A 75 0.14 12.38 -1.97
N LEU A 76 0.94 11.47 -2.54
CA LEU A 76 1.16 11.40 -3.99
C LEU A 76 -0.13 11.18 -4.79
N PRO A 77 -1.02 10.22 -4.44
CA PRO A 77 -2.21 9.97 -5.27
C PRO A 77 -3.19 11.15 -5.30
N PRO A 78 -3.56 11.78 -4.16
CA PRO A 78 -4.38 12.99 -4.17
C PRO A 78 -3.83 14.13 -5.04
N LEU A 79 -2.54 14.44 -4.89
CA LEU A 79 -1.91 15.55 -5.60
C LEU A 79 -1.78 15.26 -7.10
N ALA A 80 -1.23 14.11 -7.46
CA ALA A 80 -0.96 13.77 -8.85
C ALA A 80 -2.26 13.54 -9.64
N LEU A 81 -3.30 13.00 -9.00
CA LEU A 81 -4.61 12.80 -9.65
C LEU A 81 -5.51 14.04 -9.57
N LYS A 82 -5.06 15.13 -8.94
CA LYS A 82 -5.81 16.38 -8.76
C LYS A 82 -7.19 16.12 -8.16
N MET A 83 -7.22 15.37 -7.06
CA MET A 83 -8.47 15.03 -6.38
C MET A 83 -9.10 16.26 -5.72
N ASN A 84 -10.42 16.35 -5.74
CA ASN A 84 -11.16 17.34 -4.96
C ASN A 84 -11.31 16.90 -3.49
N SER A 85 -11.81 17.77 -2.61
CA SER A 85 -11.90 17.49 -1.17
C SER A 85 -12.73 16.25 -0.82
N ASP A 86 -13.83 15.99 -1.53
CA ASP A 86 -14.66 14.79 -1.34
C ASP A 86 -13.90 13.51 -1.72
N GLN A 87 -13.18 13.53 -2.85
CA GLN A 87 -12.33 12.43 -3.29
C GLN A 87 -11.18 12.19 -2.32
N ILE A 88 -10.54 13.25 -1.81
CA ILE A 88 -9.48 13.16 -0.81
C ILE A 88 -10.00 12.50 0.46
N LEU A 89 -11.14 12.96 0.97
CA LEU A 89 -11.73 12.39 2.18
C LEU A 89 -12.06 10.90 2.00
N LYS A 90 -12.69 10.55 0.87
CA LYS A 90 -12.96 9.14 0.51
C LYS A 90 -11.68 8.32 0.42
N TYR A 91 -10.65 8.86 -0.22
CA TYR A 91 -9.36 8.20 -0.36
C TYR A 91 -8.73 7.93 1.00
N LEU A 92 -8.70 8.91 1.89
CA LEU A 92 -8.15 8.77 3.23
C LEU A 92 -8.93 7.72 4.04
N VAL A 93 -10.27 7.77 4.05
CA VAL A 93 -11.11 6.80 4.76
C VAL A 93 -10.87 5.39 4.24
N LEU A 94 -10.91 5.19 2.91
CA LEU A 94 -10.70 3.88 2.31
C LEU A 94 -9.27 3.37 2.51
N SER A 95 -8.27 4.25 2.52
CA SER A 95 -6.87 3.87 2.77
C SER A 95 -6.67 3.41 4.21
N VAL A 96 -7.27 4.12 5.19
CA VAL A 96 -7.25 3.70 6.60
C VAL A 96 -7.95 2.36 6.78
N LEU A 97 -9.09 2.13 6.10
CA LEU A 97 -9.79 0.85 6.13
C LEU A 97 -9.03 -0.27 5.40
N ALA A 98 -8.24 0.05 4.38
CA ALA A 98 -7.42 -0.93 3.67
C ALA A 98 -6.31 -1.51 4.56
N VAL A 99 -5.73 -0.73 5.47
CA VAL A 99 -4.64 -1.19 6.37
C VAL A 99 -5.03 -2.44 7.19
N PRO A 100 -6.12 -2.45 7.99
CA PRO A 100 -6.50 -3.63 8.76
C PRO A 100 -6.92 -4.81 7.86
N VAL A 101 -7.53 -4.54 6.70
CA VAL A 101 -7.90 -5.59 5.73
C VAL A 101 -6.66 -6.27 5.15
N ILE A 102 -5.67 -5.48 4.73
CA ILE A 102 -4.37 -5.93 4.24
C ILE A 102 -3.65 -6.74 5.32
N HIS A 103 -3.59 -6.19 6.54
CA HIS A 103 -2.93 -6.86 7.67
C HIS A 103 -3.59 -8.21 7.96
N LEU A 104 -4.92 -8.26 8.08
CA LEU A 104 -5.63 -9.50 8.36
C LEU A 104 -5.42 -10.54 7.26
N PHE A 105 -5.56 -10.13 5.99
CA PHE A 105 -5.41 -11.02 4.85
C PHE A 105 -3.99 -11.61 4.79
N PHE A 106 -2.96 -10.79 4.86
CA PHE A 106 -1.59 -11.27 4.73
C PHE A 106 -1.04 -11.95 6.00
N ALA A 107 -1.47 -11.53 7.19
CA ALA A 107 -1.10 -12.22 8.42
C ALA A 107 -1.68 -13.64 8.42
N PHE A 108 -2.94 -13.80 8.02
CA PHE A 108 -3.60 -15.11 7.97
C PHE A 108 -3.04 -16.02 6.84
N PHE A 109 -3.01 -15.53 5.60
CA PHE A 109 -2.67 -16.37 4.43
C PHE A 109 -1.17 -16.52 4.20
N ILE A 110 -0.35 -15.51 4.52
CA ILE A 110 1.08 -15.46 4.18
C ILE A 110 1.97 -15.53 5.44
N GLY A 111 1.37 -15.36 6.63
CA GLY A 111 2.11 -15.24 7.88
C GLY A 111 2.92 -13.95 7.95
N TRP A 112 2.46 -12.88 7.28
CA TRP A 112 3.12 -11.58 7.30
C TRP A 112 2.49 -10.66 8.35
N GLY A 113 3.25 -10.32 9.39
CA GLY A 113 2.76 -9.55 10.53
C GLY A 113 3.41 -8.18 10.72
N ASP A 114 4.25 -7.73 9.77
CA ASP A 114 5.09 -6.54 9.97
C ASP A 114 4.31 -5.22 9.89
N LEU A 115 3.10 -5.23 9.31
CA LEU A 115 2.31 -4.01 9.11
C LEU A 115 1.68 -3.50 10.41
N LEU A 116 1.01 -4.38 11.16
CA LEU A 116 0.47 -4.10 12.49
C LEU A 116 0.95 -5.17 13.50
N PRO A 117 2.21 -5.08 13.97
CA PRO A 117 2.81 -6.12 14.82
C PRO A 117 2.11 -6.30 16.17
N PHE A 118 1.26 -5.34 16.56
CA PHE A 118 0.48 -5.37 17.80
C PHE A 118 -0.73 -6.32 17.73
N ILE A 119 -1.20 -6.65 16.53
CA ILE A 119 -2.35 -7.55 16.32
C ILE A 119 -1.80 -8.88 15.79
N ARG A 120 -1.68 -9.85 16.70
CA ARG A 120 -1.21 -11.20 16.35
C ARG A 120 -2.37 -12.01 15.77
N ILE A 121 -2.23 -12.42 14.51
CA ILE A 121 -3.20 -13.25 13.79
C ILE A 121 -2.49 -14.57 13.47
N PRO A 122 -3.06 -15.74 13.84
CA PRO A 122 -2.46 -17.03 13.53
C PRO A 122 -2.45 -17.23 12.02
N SER A 123 -1.33 -17.73 11.49
CA SER A 123 -1.19 -18.02 10.06
C SER A 123 -1.64 -19.44 9.74
N LEU A 124 -2.15 -19.68 8.53
CA LEU A 124 -2.46 -21.01 8.02
C LEU A 124 -1.24 -21.96 7.99
N TRP A 125 -0.03 -21.40 8.02
CA TRP A 125 1.22 -22.17 8.00
C TRP A 125 1.70 -22.58 9.40
N THR A 126 1.07 -22.05 10.44
CA THR A 126 1.39 -22.29 11.85
C THR A 126 0.24 -22.93 12.62
N LEU A 127 -0.84 -23.29 11.90
CA LEU A 127 -2.03 -23.97 12.41
C LEU A 127 -1.81 -25.49 12.44
#